data_AF-A0A7Y3GFB1-F1
#
_entry.id   AF-A0A7Y3GFB1-F1
#
_cell.length_a   1.000
_cell.length_b   1.000
_cell.length_c   1.000
_cell.angle_alpha   90.00
_cell.angle_beta   90.00
_cell.angle_gamma   90.00
#
_symmetry.space_group_name_H-M   'P 1'
#
loop_
_entity.id
_entity.type
_entity.pdbx_description
1 polymer ?
#
loop_
_entity_poly.entity_id
_entity_poly.type
_entity_poly.pdbx_seq_one_letter_code
_entity_poly.pdbx_strand_id
1 'polypeptide(L)'
;MGTFLAVLASVTGFLLVCSVPALVVAQRRNRFDVSRRFVRSAVVIGAFFGLSAAASDRLVGQCTGSGSVACLDVGYAGLLVLVIAIYVIVALTTAIVMSRR
;
A
#
# COMPACT_ATOMS: atom_id res chain seq x y z
N MET A 1 -16.01 5.11 7.96
CA MET A 1 -15.82 3.63 7.87
C MET A 1 -15.74 3.16 6.42
N GLY A 2 -16.59 3.64 5.51
CA GLY A 2 -16.50 3.27 4.08
C GLY A 2 -15.16 3.63 3.42
N THR A 3 -14.61 4.81 3.72
CA THR A 3 -13.30 5.27 3.21
C THR A 3 -12.13 4.40 3.66
N PHE A 4 -12.13 3.96 4.93
CA PHE A 4 -11.15 3.01 5.45
C PHE A 4 -11.13 1.70 4.66
N LEU A 5 -12.30 1.05 4.49
CA LEU A 5 -12.39 -0.25 3.82
C LEU A 5 -12.04 -0.14 2.32
N ALA A 6 -12.46 0.95 1.67
CA ALA A 6 -12.14 1.19 0.26
C ALA A 6 -10.63 1.35 0.03
N VAL A 7 -9.96 2.14 0.88
CA VAL A 7 -8.51 2.36 0.79
C VAL A 7 -7.74 1.09 1.17
N LEU A 8 -8.16 0.40 2.22
CA LEU A 8 -7.58 -0.88 2.62
C LEU A 8 -7.61 -1.87 1.45
N ALA A 9 -8.78 -2.10 0.85
CA ALA A 9 -8.95 -3.07 -0.22
C ALA A 9 -8.17 -2.68 -1.49
N SER A 10 -8.24 -1.41 -1.89
CA SER A 10 -7.56 -0.92 -3.10
C SER A 10 -6.04 -0.94 -2.97
N VAL A 11 -5.48 -0.40 -1.88
CA VAL A 11 -4.02 -0.37 -1.67
C VAL A 11 -3.48 -1.78 -1.48
N THR A 12 -4.12 -2.60 -0.63
CA THR A 12 -3.67 -3.99 -0.41
C THR A 12 -3.76 -4.80 -1.71
N GLY A 13 -4.86 -4.68 -2.45
CA GLY A 13 -5.05 -5.37 -3.72
C GLY A 13 -3.98 -4.97 -4.74
N PHE A 14 -3.71 -3.67 -4.88
CA PHE A 14 -2.68 -3.18 -5.80
C PHE A 14 -1.28 -3.70 -5.44
N LEU A 15 -0.89 -3.65 -4.16
CA LEU A 15 0.39 -4.16 -3.69
C LEU A 15 0.54 -5.68 -3.89
N LEU A 16 -0.55 -6.43 -3.72
CA LEU A 16 -0.56 -7.87 -4.00
C LEU A 16 -0.36 -8.14 -5.50
N VAL A 17 -1.04 -7.41 -6.39
CA VAL A 17 -0.85 -7.53 -7.84
C VAL A 17 0.60 -7.21 -8.23
N CYS A 18 1.18 -6.13 -7.70
CA CYS A 18 2.58 -5.78 -7.97
C CYS A 18 3.60 -6.80 -7.44
N SER A 19 3.23 -7.60 -6.43
CA SER A 19 4.11 -8.63 -5.87
C SER A 19 3.97 -10.00 -6.55
N VAL A 20 3.04 -10.18 -7.49
CA VAL A 20 2.87 -11.45 -8.24
C VAL A 20 4.17 -11.97 -8.86
N PRO A 21 5.02 -11.17 -9.53
CA PRO A 21 6.27 -11.68 -10.10
C PRO A 21 7.21 -12.27 -9.03
N ALA A 22 7.34 -11.59 -7.89
CA ALA A 22 8.14 -12.06 -6.76
C ALA A 22 7.55 -13.33 -6.14
N LEU A 23 6.22 -13.41 -6.03
CA LEU A 23 5.51 -14.58 -5.52
C LEU A 23 5.71 -15.81 -6.42
N VAL A 24 5.62 -15.64 -7.75
CA VAL A 24 5.83 -16.72 -8.73
C VAL A 24 7.27 -17.24 -8.66
N VAL A 25 8.26 -16.34 -8.62
CA VAL A 25 9.68 -16.73 -8.50
C VAL A 25 9.94 -17.42 -7.15
N ALA A 26 9.38 -16.91 -6.06
CA ALA A 26 9.53 -17.50 -4.73
C ALA A 26 8.90 -18.90 -4.66
N GLN A 27 7.73 -19.13 -5.25
CA GLN A 27 7.11 -20.45 -5.34
C GLN A 27 7.98 -21.44 -6.13
N ARG A 28 8.52 -21.04 -7.28
CA ARG A 28 9.42 -21.89 -8.08
C ARG A 28 10.69 -22.28 -7.33
N ARG A 29 11.16 -21.44 -6.41
CA ARG A 29 12.35 -21.68 -5.57
C ARG A 29 12.01 -22.27 -4.19
N ASN A 30 10.77 -22.70 -3.94
CA ASN A 30 10.28 -23.21 -2.65
C ASN A 30 10.48 -22.26 -1.45
N ARG A 31 10.50 -20.93 -1.69
CA ARG A 31 10.70 -19.91 -0.65
C ARG A 31 9.37 -19.32 -0.16
N PHE A 32 8.56 -20.14 0.51
CA PHE A 32 7.24 -19.74 1.02
C PHE A 32 7.28 -18.66 2.12
N ASP A 33 8.40 -18.48 2.81
CA ASP A 33 8.53 -17.40 3.79
C ASP A 33 8.53 -16.02 3.13
N VAL A 34 9.06 -15.92 1.91
CA VAL A 34 9.08 -14.67 1.14
C VAL A 34 7.66 -14.27 0.76
N SER A 35 6.85 -15.22 0.30
CA SER A 35 5.46 -14.93 -0.07
C SER A 35 4.62 -14.47 1.12
N ARG A 36 4.78 -15.14 2.27
CA ARG A 36 4.11 -14.72 3.51
C ARG A 36 4.52 -13.31 3.95
N ARG A 37 5.80 -12.94 3.79
CA ARG A 37 6.29 -11.59 4.11
C ARG A 37 5.64 -10.53 3.22
N PHE A 38 5.56 -10.76 1.91
CA PHE A 38 4.91 -9.81 0.98
C PHE A 38 3.42 -9.65 1.26
N VAL A 39 2.70 -10.74 1.54
CA VAL A 39 1.28 -10.66 1.90
C VAL A 39 1.09 -9.89 3.20
N ARG A 40 1.90 -10.15 4.23
CA ARG A 40 1.84 -9.41 5.50
C ARG A 40 2.17 -7.93 5.32
N SER A 41 3.21 -7.59 4.57
CA SER A 41 3.58 -6.19 4.34
C SER A 41 2.51 -5.45 3.55
N ALA A 42 1.92 -6.06 2.52
CA ALA A 42 0.81 -5.47 1.77
C ALA A 42 -0.38 -5.14 2.68
N VAL A 43 -0.75 -6.04 3.58
CA VAL A 43 -1.86 -5.83 4.53
C VAL A 43 -1.52 -4.73 5.54
N VAL A 44 -0.30 -4.71 6.09
CA VAL A 44 0.12 -3.68 7.06
C VAL A 44 0.14 -2.30 6.42
N ILE A 45 0.67 -2.19 5.19
CA ILE A 45 0.70 -0.93 4.44
C ILE A 45 -0.73 -0.49 4.10
N GLY A 46 -1.57 -1.40 3.61
CA GLY A 46 -2.97 -1.11 3.32
C GLY A 46 -3.75 -0.65 4.56
N ALA A 47 -3.53 -1.27 5.71
CA ALA A 47 -4.16 -0.87 6.98
C ALA A 47 -3.69 0.51 7.44
N PHE A 48 -2.38 0.79 7.34
CA PHE A 48 -1.81 2.09 7.67
C PHE A 48 -2.38 3.21 6.80
N PHE A 49 -2.49 2.99 5.49
CA PHE A 49 -3.10 3.98 4.58
C PHE A 49 -4.62 4.08 4.77
N GLY A 50 -5.32 2.97 5.06
CA GLY A 50 -6.73 3.00 5.39
C GLY A 50 -7.01 3.87 6.63
N LEU A 51 -6.22 3.72 7.69
CA LEU A 51 -6.32 4.53 8.90
C LEU A 51 -5.98 6.00 8.63
N SER A 52 -4.89 6.25 7.89
CA SER A 52 -4.48 7.59 7.49
C SER A 52 -5.57 8.29 6.69
N ALA A 53 -6.16 7.61 5.70
CA ALA A 53 -7.26 8.14 4.90
C ALA A 53 -8.50 8.45 5.74
N ALA A 54 -8.85 7.58 6.70
CA ALA A 54 -9.99 7.81 7.59
C ALA A 54 -9.75 8.99 8.55
N ALA A 55 -8.51 9.20 8.99
CA ALA A 55 -8.13 10.36 9.79
C ALA A 55 -8.19 11.63 8.94
N SER A 56 -7.55 11.63 7.76
CA SER A 56 -7.59 12.68 6.75
C SER A 56 -9.01 13.13 6.41
N ASP A 57 -9.91 12.19 6.14
CA ASP A 57 -11.32 12.45 5.82
C ASP A 57 -12.05 13.18 6.97
N ARG A 58 -11.74 12.83 8.22
CA ARG A 58 -12.27 13.55 9.40
C ARG A 58 -11.71 14.97 9.51
N LEU A 59 -10.41 15.17 9.28
CA LEU A 59 -9.79 16.49 9.34
C LEU A 59 -10.32 17.41 8.24
N VAL A 60 -10.45 16.90 7.01
CA VAL A 60 -11.05 17.63 5.88
C VAL A 60 -12.52 17.94 6.15
N GLY A 61 -13.27 17.01 6.74
CA GLY A 61 -14.67 17.23 7.16
C GLY A 61 -14.82 18.36 8.21
N GLN A 62 -13.93 18.42 9.19
CA GLN A 62 -13.90 19.52 10.17
C GLN A 62 -13.52 20.85 9.52
N CYS A 63 -12.56 20.84 8.60
CA CYS A 63 -12.09 22.04 7.92
C CYS A 63 -13.15 22.62 6.96
N THR A 64 -13.82 21.77 6.18
CA THR A 64 -14.92 22.18 5.29
C THR A 64 -16.14 22.70 6.08
N GLY A 65 -16.44 22.10 7.24
CA GLY A 65 -17.47 22.59 8.15
C GLY A 65 -17.20 23.99 8.72
N SER A 66 -15.95 24.47 8.66
CA SER A 66 -15.55 25.82 9.10
C SER A 66 -15.65 26.89 7.98
N GLY A 67 -16.10 26.51 6.78
CA GLY A 67 -16.26 27.42 5.64
C GLY A 67 -15.03 27.60 4.75
N SER A 68 -13.94 26.85 5.02
CA SER A 68 -12.71 26.89 4.21
C SER A 68 -12.77 25.85 3.08
N VAL A 69 -13.00 26.30 1.85
CA VAL A 69 -13.10 25.45 0.63
C VAL A 69 -11.76 24.95 0.06
N ALA A 70 -10.63 25.35 0.65
CA ALA A 70 -9.28 25.03 0.16
C ALA A 70 -8.56 23.94 0.97
N CYS A 71 -9.27 23.16 1.78
CA CYS A 71 -8.65 22.06 2.54
C CYS A 71 -8.45 20.83 1.64
N LEU A 72 -7.26 20.72 1.05
CA LEU A 72 -6.83 19.60 0.21
C LEU A 72 -5.76 18.77 0.94
N ASP A 73 -5.92 17.45 0.96
CA ASP A 73 -4.98 16.55 1.64
C ASP A 73 -3.78 16.19 0.75
N VAL A 74 -2.82 17.11 0.69
CA VAL A 74 -1.61 16.96 -0.16
C VAL A 74 -0.62 15.95 0.44
N GLY A 75 -0.61 15.80 1.77
CA GLY A 75 0.34 14.93 2.48
C GLY A 75 0.05 13.44 2.27
N TYR A 76 -1.22 13.04 2.35
CA TYR A 76 -1.62 11.64 2.18
C TYR A 76 -1.29 11.11 0.78
N ALA A 77 -1.63 11.86 -0.28
CA ALA A 77 -1.44 11.43 -1.66
C ALA A 77 0.04 11.24 -2.02
N GLY A 78 0.90 12.20 -1.63
CA GLY A 78 2.34 12.12 -1.87
C GLY A 78 3.00 10.93 -1.14
N LEU A 79 2.64 10.71 0.12
CA LEU A 79 3.15 9.58 0.91
C LEU A 79 2.72 8.24 0.29
N LEU A 80 1.48 8.14 -0.18
CA LEU A 80 0.94 6.92 -0.79
C LEU A 80 1.72 6.54 -2.05
N VAL A 81 1.96 7.51 -2.95
CA VAL A 81 2.72 7.26 -4.18
C VAL A 81 4.15 6.83 -3.85
N LEU A 82 4.81 7.51 -2.91
CA LEU A 82 6.19 7.20 -2.52
C LEU A 82 6.31 5.76 -1.97
N VAL A 83 5.42 5.37 -1.05
CA VAL A 83 5.46 4.03 -0.44
C VAL A 83 5.16 2.94 -1.46
N ILE A 84 4.19 3.16 -2.36
CA ILE A 84 3.88 2.22 -3.44
C ILE A 84 5.10 2.05 -4.36
N ALA A 85 5.75 3.14 -4.77
CA ALA A 85 6.93 3.09 -5.62
C ALA A 85 8.07 2.28 -4.97
N ILE A 86 8.37 2.55 -3.69
CA ILE A 86 9.38 1.81 -2.93
C ILE A 86 9.02 0.32 -2.85
N TYR A 87 7.76 0.00 -2.56
CA TYR A 87 7.31 -1.39 -2.47
C TYR A 87 7.49 -2.13 -3.80
N VAL A 88 7.14 -1.51 -4.93
CA VAL A 88 7.32 -2.10 -6.26
C VAL A 88 8.80 -2.35 -6.56
N ILE A 89 9.69 -1.40 -6.24
CA ILE A 89 11.13 -1.56 -6.40
C ILE A 89 11.65 -2.74 -5.56
N VAL A 90 11.20 -2.86 -4.30
CA VAL A 90 11.57 -3.98 -3.43
C VAL A 90 11.05 -5.32 -3.99
N ALA A 91 9.81 -5.37 -4.48
CA ALA A 91 9.25 -6.57 -5.08
C ALA A 91 10.03 -7.01 -6.34
N LEU A 92 10.39 -6.07 -7.21
CA LEU A 92 11.16 -6.36 -8.41
C LEU A 92 12.60 -6.79 -8.10
N THR A 93 13.30 -6.05 -7.23
CA THR A 93 14.68 -6.37 -6.85
C THR A 93 14.77 -7.73 -6.17
N THR A 94 13.85 -8.05 -5.26
CA THR A 94 13.79 -9.37 -4.63
C THR A 94 13.52 -10.49 -5.65
N ALA A 95 12.61 -10.29 -6.61
CA ALA A 95 12.39 -11.24 -7.70
C ALA A 95 13.66 -11.48 -8.54
N ILE A 96 14.39 -10.41 -8.89
CA ILE A 96 15.65 -10.50 -9.66
C ILE A 96 16.74 -11.21 -8.85
N VAL A 97 16.89 -10.90 -7.57
CA VAL A 97 17.90 -11.53 -6.71
C VAL A 97 17.61 -13.03 -6.54
N MET A 98 16.35 -13.42 -6.41
CA MET A 98 15.94 -14.83 -6.34
C MET A 98 16.00 -15.56 -7.68
N SER A 99 15.90 -14.85 -8.82
CA SER A 99 16.06 -15.49 -10.12
C SER A 99 17.53 -15.80 -10.41
N ARG A 100 18.45 -14.92 -10.01
CA ARG A 100 19.91 -15.04 -10.24
C ARG A 100 20.63 -16.00 -9.28
N ARG A 101 20.04 -16.36 -8.14
CA ARG A 101 20.55 -17.39 -7.21
C ARG A 101 19.76 -18.68 -7.42
#